data_AF-A0A704RZ31-F1
#
_entry.id   AF-A0A704RZ31-F1
#
_cell.length_a   1.000
_cell.length_b   1.000
_cell.length_c   1.000
_cell.angle_alpha   90.00
_cell.angle_beta   90.00
_cell.angle_gamma   90.00
#
_symmetry.space_group_name_H-M   'P 1'
#
loop_
_entity.id
_entity.type
_entity.pdbx_description
1 polymer ?
#
loop_
_entity_poly.entity_id
_entity_poly.type
_entity_poly.pdbx_seq_one_letter_code
_entity_poly.pdbx_strand_id
1 'polypeptide(L)' 'MAMPRKLKLMNVFLNGYSYQGVAKSVTLPKLTRKLENYRGAGMNGSAPVDLGLDDDALSMEWSLGG' A
#
# COMPACT_ATOMS: atom_id res chain seq x y z
N MET A 1 20.41 4.78 -16.26
CA MET A 1 18.99 5.02 -16.61
C MET A 1 18.31 3.67 -16.76
N ALA A 2 17.27 3.39 -15.96
CA ALA A 2 16.55 2.11 -16.06
C ALA A 2 15.55 2.16 -17.23
N MET A 3 15.31 1.02 -17.89
CA MET A 3 14.26 0.91 -18.90
C MET A 3 12.87 1.12 -18.27
N PRO A 4 11.91 1.71 -18.99
CA PRO A 4 10.53 1.83 -18.53
C PRO A 4 9.90 0.47 -18.20
N ARG A 5 9.19 0.38 -17.08
CA ARG A 5 8.52 -0.86 -16.62
C ARG A 5 7.01 -0.63 -16.56
N LYS A 6 6.25 -1.61 -17.05
CA LYS A 6 4.78 -1.62 -16.98
C LYS A 6 4.29 -3.02 -16.60
N LEU A 7 3.35 -3.08 -15.65
CA LEU A 7 2.67 -4.32 -15.29
C LEU A 7 1.77 -4.75 -16.47
N LYS A 8 1.88 -6.02 -16.87
CA LYS A 8 1.11 -6.58 -18.01
C LYS A 8 0.09 -7.64 -17.60
N LEU A 9 0.43 -8.44 -16.58
CA LEU A 9 -0.37 -9.56 -16.11
C LEU A 9 -0.38 -9.56 -14.59
N MET A 10 -1.47 -10.02 -14.01
CA MET A 10 -1.64 -10.20 -12.57
C MET A 10 -2.31 -11.55 -12.29
N ASN A 11 -2.07 -12.08 -11.09
CA ASN A 11 -2.77 -13.24 -10.57
C ASN A 11 -2.92 -13.10 -9.05
N VAL A 12 -3.96 -13.71 -8.49
CA VAL A 12 -4.18 -13.81 -7.04
C VAL A 12 -4.34 -15.28 -6.68
N PHE A 13 -3.72 -15.68 -5.57
CA PHE A 13 -3.84 -17.02 -5.02
C PHE A 13 -4.55 -16.95 -3.68
N LEU A 14 -5.57 -17.78 -3.48
CA LEU A 14 -6.24 -17.95 -2.20
C LEU A 14 -6.32 -19.45 -1.88
N ASN A 15 -5.81 -19.86 -0.72
CA ASN A 15 -5.79 -21.26 -0.28
C ASN A 15 -5.20 -22.23 -1.33
N GLY A 16 -4.18 -21.79 -2.08
CA GLY A 16 -3.53 -22.59 -3.13
C GLY A 16 -4.26 -22.60 -4.49
N TYR A 17 -5.45 -22.00 -4.59
CA TYR A 17 -6.18 -21.88 -5.86
C TYR A 17 -5.75 -20.63 -6.63
N SER A 18 -5.49 -20.79 -7.92
CA SER A 18 -5.19 -19.70 -8.85
C SER A 18 -6.49 -19.06 -9.34
N TYR A 19 -6.56 -17.73 -9.30
CA TYR A 19 -7.68 -16.94 -9.84
C TYR A 19 -7.32 -16.26 -11.16
N GLN A 20 -6.36 -16.84 -11.90
CA GLN A 20 -5.95 -16.35 -13.20
C GLN A 20 -7.15 -16.36 -14.16
N GLY A 21 -7.42 -15.23 -14.81
CA GLY A 21 -8.56 -15.08 -15.71
C GLY A 21 -9.89 -14.80 -15.02
N VAL A 22 -9.97 -14.86 -13.69
CA VAL A 22 -11.16 -14.52 -12.90
C VAL A 22 -10.96 -13.21 -12.13
N ALA A 23 -9.79 -13.00 -11.53
CA ALA A 23 -9.48 -11.74 -10.83
C ALA A 23 -9.41 -10.56 -11.82
N LYS A 24 -10.26 -9.54 -11.61
CA LYS A 24 -10.41 -8.40 -12.52
C LYS A 24 -9.57 -7.20 -12.08
N SER A 25 -9.59 -6.88 -10.79
CA SER A 25 -8.77 -5.80 -10.21
C SER A 25 -8.20 -6.19 -8.87
N VAL A 26 -7.07 -5.58 -8.53
CA VAL A 26 -6.46 -5.67 -7.21
C VAL A 26 -5.94 -4.29 -6.82
N THR A 27 -6.30 -3.85 -5.63
CA THR A 27 -5.83 -2.63 -5.00
C THR A 27 -4.91 -3.04 -3.86
N LEU A 28 -3.60 -2.89 -4.08
CA LEU A 28 -2.59 -3.17 -3.05
C LEU A 28 -2.76 -2.21 -1.86
N PRO A 29 -2.40 -2.65 -0.63
CA PRO A 29 -2.45 -1.79 0.54
C PRO A 29 -1.60 -0.55 0.34
N LYS A 30 -2.17 0.61 0.68
CA LYS A 30 -1.41 1.86 0.68
C LYS A 30 -0.61 1.93 1.98
N LEU A 31 0.69 1.70 1.87
CA LEU A 31 1.59 1.74 3.02
C LEU A 31 1.82 3.19 3.48
N THR A 32 0.91 3.71 4.29
CA THR A 32 1.05 5.01 4.95
C THR A 32 1.59 4.85 6.37
N ARG A 33 2.38 5.85 6.79
CA ARG A 33 2.88 5.98 8.16
C ARG A 33 2.05 7.04 8.87
N LYS A 34 1.72 6.78 10.13
CA LYS A 34 1.08 7.76 11.00
C LYS A 34 2.14 8.72 11.50
N LEU A 35 2.14 9.92 10.94
CA LEU A 35 3.12 10.95 11.27
C LEU A 35 2.45 12.06 12.08
N GLU A 36 3.04 12.42 13.21
CA GLU A 36 2.63 13.58 14.00
C GLU A 36 3.69 14.69 13.86
N ASN A 37 3.27 15.90 13.49
CA ASN A 37 4.18 17.03 13.42
C ASN A 37 4.53 17.50 14.83
N TYR A 38 5.70 17.12 15.30
CA TYR A 38 6.19 17.50 16.61
C TYR A 38 7.09 18.75 16.53
N ARG A 39 6.95 19.66 17.49
CA ARG A 39 7.84 20.80 17.66
C ARG A 39 8.14 21.02 19.14
N GLY A 40 9.34 20.63 19.55
CA GLY A 40 9.86 20.86 20.89
C GLY A 40 10.41 22.28 21.08
N ALA A 41 10.75 22.61 22.33
CA ALA A 41 11.39 23.88 22.68
C ALA A 41 12.77 24.00 22.01
N GLY A 42 13.07 25.17 21.46
CA GLY A 42 14.33 25.43 20.73
C GLY A 42 14.33 24.95 19.27
N MET A 43 13.26 24.33 18.76
CA MET A 43 13.17 23.91 17.37
C MET A 43 12.67 25.06 16.47
N ASN A 44 13.44 25.37 15.41
CA ASN A 44 13.07 26.38 14.42
C ASN A 44 11.93 25.94 13.46
N GLY A 45 11.55 24.66 13.48
CA GLY A 45 10.45 24.09 12.67
C GLY A 45 9.94 22.77 13.27
N SER A 46 8.83 22.26 12.74
CA SER A 46 8.31 20.95 13.12
C SER A 46 9.02 19.80 12.40
N ALA A 47 9.13 18.66 13.07
CA ALA A 47 9.61 17.42 12.49
C ALA A 47 8.52 16.34 12.62
N PRO A 48 8.22 15.57 11.55
CA PRO A 48 7.26 14.48 11.63
C PRO A 48 7.86 13.32 12.44
N VAL A 49 7.20 12.96 13.54
CA VAL A 49 7.51 11.81 14.38
C VAL A 49 6.65 10.63 13.91
N ASP A 50 7.29 9.47 13.77
CA ASP A 50 6.66 8.25 13.28
C ASP A 50 6.02 7.46 14.42
N LEU A 51 4.70 7.27 14.35
CA LEU A 51 3.91 6.50 15.31
C LEU A 51 3.52 5.11 14.78
N GLY A 52 4.15 4.67 13.69
CA GLY A 52 3.91 3.37 13.08
C GLY A 52 3.07 3.43 11.82
N LEU A 53 2.43 2.31 11.51
CA LEU A 53 1.52 2.21 10.38
C LEU A 53 0.21 2.95 10.67
N ASP A 54 -0.38 3.50 9.62
CA ASP A 54 -1.75 4.02 9.67
C ASP A 54 -2.75 2.89 9.88
N ASP A 55 -3.93 3.19 10.42
CA ASP A 55 -4.88 2.18 10.91
C ASP A 55 -5.34 1.23 9.77
N ASP A 56 -5.50 1.75 8.55
CA ASP A 56 -5.90 1.00 7.35
C ASP A 56 -4.73 0.64 6.42
N ALA A 57 -3.47 0.85 6.84
CA ALA A 57 -2.30 0.73 5.95
C ALA A 57 -2.06 -0.69 5.41
N LEU A 58 -2.71 -1.71 5.99
CA LEU A 58 -2.61 -3.11 5.58
C LEU A 58 -3.88 -3.64 4.90
N SER A 59 -4.90 -2.80 4.71
CA SER A 59 -6.12 -3.18 4.02
C SER A 59 -5.88 -3.37 2.53
N MET A 60 -6.39 -4.46 1.97
CA MET A 60 -6.24 -4.80 0.55
C MET A 60 -7.60 -5.20 -0.01
N GLU A 61 -7.90 -4.73 -1.21
CA GLU A 61 -9.12 -5.09 -1.93
C GLU A 61 -8.78 -5.78 -3.24
N TRP A 62 -9.61 -6.72 -3.65
CA TRP A 62 -9.56 -7.33 -4.96
C TRP A 62 -10.97 -7.70 -5.41
N SER A 63 -11.20 -7.67 -6.72
CA SER A 63 -12.49 -8.02 -7.31
C SER A 63 -12.36 -9.22 -8.25
N LEU A 64 -13.37 -10.08 -8.20
CA LEU A 64 -13.54 -11.21 -9.11
C LEU A 64 -14.57 -10.84 -10.18
N GLY A 65 -14.36 -11.31 -11.41
CA GLY A 65 -15.28 -11.17 -12.52
C GLY A 65 -16.22 -12.37 -12.63
N GLY A 66 -17.52 -12.09 -12.61
CA GLY A 66 -18.65 -12.98 -12.88
C GLY A 66 -19.86 -12.14 -13.27
#